data_AF-A0A972JCX0-F1
#
_entry.id   AF-A0A972JCX0-F1
#
_cell.length_a   1.000
_cell.length_b   1.000
_cell.length_c   1.000
_cell.angle_alpha   90.00
_cell.angle_beta   90.00
_cell.angle_gamma   90.00
#
_symmetry.space_group_name_H-M   'P 1'
#
loop_
_entity.id
_entity.type
_entity.pdbx_description
1 polymer ?
#
loop_
_entity_poly.entity_id
_entity_poly.type
_entity_poly.pdbx_seq_one_letter_code
_entity_poly.pdbx_strand_id
1 'polypeptide(L)'
;MDKLTILIKRPNPDSHKKAERKVLERLNAQNIAKYQHELTSIPGASIAPDPDTRTLAQVAARNGLVHVKGRDNTDHPVEYNTVDHPWQHSEYYDPSVETAYNTFANAVFAVREDVESWIVEEDE
;
A
#
# COMPACT_ATOMS: atom_id res chain seq x y z
N MET A 1 6.08 -8.42 -4.97
CA MET A 1 5.31 -8.29 -3.70
C MET A 1 5.22 -9.65 -3.05
N ASP A 2 5.81 -9.79 -1.87
CA ASP A 2 5.97 -11.07 -1.17
C ASP A 2 4.95 -11.25 -0.06
N LYS A 3 4.57 -10.15 0.61
CA LYS A 3 3.52 -10.13 1.63
C LYS A 3 2.63 -8.92 1.48
N LEU A 4 1.32 -9.12 1.62
CA LEU A 4 0.31 -8.08 1.73
C LEU A 4 -0.53 -8.33 2.98
N THR A 5 -0.60 -7.35 3.87
CA THR A 5 -1.47 -7.35 5.06
C THR A 5 -2.43 -6.19 4.95
N ILE A 6 -3.73 -6.49 4.92
CA ILE A 6 -4.81 -5.50 4.90
C ILE A 6 -5.55 -5.60 6.23
N LEU A 7 -5.70 -4.47 6.90
CA LEU A 7 -6.42 -4.34 8.14
C LEU A 7 -7.48 -3.25 8.04
N ILE A 8 -8.74 -3.63 8.27
CA ILE A 8 -9.86 -2.69 8.33
C ILE A 8 -10.35 -2.69 9.78
N LYS A 9 -10.32 -1.50 10.41
CA LYS A 9 -10.98 -1.27 11.69
C LYS A 9 -12.35 -0.66 11.40
N ARG A 10 -13.33 -0.94 12.26
CA ARG A 10 -14.65 -0.32 12.15
C ARG A 10 -14.50 1.21 12.18
N PRO A 11 -14.95 1.95 11.14
CA PRO A 11 -14.79 3.39 11.10
C PRO A 11 -15.89 4.13 11.87
N ASN A 12 -15.65 5.43 12.08
CA ASN A 12 -16.68 6.39 12.45
C ASN A 12 -17.43 6.85 11.16
N PRO A 13 -18.72 7.21 11.25
CA PRO A 13 -19.70 7.13 10.14
C PRO A 13 -19.64 8.23 9.05
N ASP A 14 -18.49 8.83 8.76
CA ASP A 14 -18.44 9.94 7.79
C ASP A 14 -17.93 9.54 6.38
N SER A 15 -18.74 9.88 5.38
CA SER A 15 -18.42 9.98 3.93
C SER A 15 -17.56 8.86 3.31
N HIS A 16 -18.20 7.72 3.00
CA HIS A 16 -17.59 6.60 2.29
C HIS A 16 -18.04 6.52 0.81
N LYS A 17 -17.12 6.18 -0.10
CA LYS A 17 -17.45 5.88 -1.52
C LYS A 17 -18.31 4.60 -1.60
N LYS A 18 -19.04 4.35 -2.70
CA LYS A 18 -20.02 3.25 -2.83
C LYS A 18 -19.44 1.84 -2.58
N ALA A 19 -18.22 1.56 -3.06
CA ALA A 19 -17.53 0.29 -2.85
C ALA A 19 -17.09 0.10 -1.39
N GLU A 20 -16.57 1.17 -0.79
CA GLU A 20 -16.19 1.22 0.63
C GLU A 20 -17.38 0.94 1.54
N ARG A 21 -18.53 1.54 1.24
CA ARG A 21 -19.77 1.32 1.98
C ARG A 21 -20.18 -0.15 2.02
N LYS A 22 -20.09 -0.90 0.91
CA LYS A 22 -20.46 -2.33 0.87
C LYS A 22 -19.60 -3.19 1.79
N VAL A 23 -18.29 -2.95 1.82
CA VAL A 23 -17.36 -3.68 2.70
C VAL A 23 -17.67 -3.37 4.16
N LEU A 24 -17.87 -2.10 4.49
CA LEU A 24 -18.15 -1.64 5.86
C LEU A 24 -19.52 -2.10 6.37
N GLU A 25 -20.57 -2.02 5.55
CA GLU A 25 -21.90 -2.55 5.86
C GLU A 25 -21.84 -4.06 6.16
N ARG A 26 -21.08 -4.82 5.37
CA ARG A 26 -20.87 -6.26 5.60
C ARG A 26 -20.22 -6.50 6.96
N LEU A 27 -19.19 -5.74 7.32
CA LEU A 27 -18.53 -5.88 8.63
C LEU A 27 -19.47 -5.51 9.78
N ASN A 28 -20.28 -4.46 9.60
CA ASN A 28 -21.25 -4.03 10.60
C ASN A 28 -22.37 -5.06 10.81
N ALA A 29 -22.94 -5.58 9.72
CA ALA A 29 -23.98 -6.62 9.76
C ALA A 29 -23.51 -7.90 10.46
N GLN A 30 -22.20 -8.20 10.40
CA GLN A 30 -21.59 -9.35 11.06
C GLN A 30 -21.04 -9.02 12.46
N ASN A 31 -21.27 -7.81 12.98
CA ASN A 31 -20.74 -7.34 14.26
C ASN A 31 -19.21 -7.43 14.38
N ILE A 32 -18.49 -7.34 13.26
CA ILE A 32 -17.03 -7.42 13.22
C ILE A 32 -16.43 -6.06 13.64
N ALA A 33 -15.50 -6.07 14.61
CA ALA A 33 -14.78 -4.88 15.05
C ALA A 33 -13.50 -4.62 14.24
N LYS A 34 -12.85 -5.69 13.78
CA LYS A 34 -11.58 -5.68 13.06
C LYS A 34 -11.56 -6.82 12.04
N TYR A 35 -11.22 -6.51 10.80
CA TYR A 35 -11.01 -7.48 9.72
C TYR A 35 -9.55 -7.46 9.28
N GLN A 36 -8.94 -8.63 9.13
CA GLN A 36 -7.55 -8.80 8.71
C GLN A 36 -7.49 -9.79 7.56
N HIS A 37 -6.82 -9.41 6.48
CA HIS A 37 -6.60 -10.23 5.30
C HIS A 37 -5.11 -10.26 4.99
N GLU A 38 -4.52 -11.45 4.98
CA GLU A 38 -3.09 -11.66 4.74
C GLU A 38 -2.89 -12.55 3.53
N LEU A 39 -2.00 -12.11 2.63
CA LEU A 39 -1.54 -12.85 1.47
C LEU A 39 -0.01 -12.96 1.55
N THR A 40 0.51 -14.15 1.25
CA THR A 40 1.95 -14.41 1.12
C THR A 40 2.19 -15.10 -0.21
N SER A 41 3.18 -14.64 -0.97
CA SER A 41 3.52 -15.29 -2.24
C SER A 41 4.14 -16.66 -2.01
N ILE A 42 4.02 -17.51 -3.03
CA ILE A 42 4.87 -18.70 -3.12
C ILE A 42 6.32 -18.28 -3.45
N PRO A 43 7.34 -19.09 -3.09
CA PRO A 43 8.74 -18.76 -3.36
C PRO A 43 8.99 -18.43 -4.85
N GLY A 44 9.65 -17.30 -5.11
CA GLY A 44 9.96 -16.84 -6.47
C GLY A 44 8.80 -16.22 -7.25
N ALA A 45 7.61 -16.06 -6.64
CA ALA A 45 6.47 -15.40 -7.26
C ALA A 45 6.12 -14.08 -6.56
N SER A 46 5.33 -13.26 -7.26
CA SER A 46 4.74 -12.04 -6.72
C SER A 46 3.22 -12.14 -6.62
N ILE A 47 2.66 -11.54 -5.56
CA ILE A 47 1.22 -11.39 -5.42
C ILE A 47 0.72 -10.38 -6.46
N ALA A 48 -0.29 -10.77 -7.23
CA ALA A 48 -1.06 -9.88 -8.11
C ALA A 48 -2.46 -9.66 -7.50
N PRO A 49 -2.75 -8.49 -6.88
CA PRO A 49 -4.04 -8.23 -6.25
C PRO A 49 -5.18 -8.26 -7.25
N ASP A 50 -6.17 -9.10 -6.98
CA ASP A 50 -7.44 -9.12 -7.69
C ASP A 50 -8.32 -7.90 -7.34
N PRO A 51 -9.44 -7.67 -8.06
CA PRO A 51 -10.30 -6.50 -7.80
C PRO A 51 -10.83 -6.42 -6.37
N ASP A 52 -11.12 -7.55 -5.73
CA ASP A 52 -11.63 -7.59 -4.35
C ASP A 52 -10.52 -7.20 -3.36
N THR A 53 -9.30 -7.70 -3.56
CA THR A 53 -8.11 -7.37 -2.76
C THR A 53 -7.79 -5.88 -2.87
N ARG A 54 -7.86 -5.31 -4.09
CA ARG A 54 -7.67 -3.87 -4.32
C ARG A 54 -8.74 -3.05 -3.59
N THR A 55 -10.00 -3.48 -3.65
CA THR A 55 -11.10 -2.82 -2.93
C THR A 55 -10.86 -2.85 -1.42
N LEU A 56 -10.47 -4.01 -0.86
CA LEU A 56 -10.15 -4.13 0.57
C LEU A 56 -8.98 -3.22 0.97
N ALA A 57 -7.93 -3.14 0.14
CA ALA A 57 -6.79 -2.27 0.38
C ALA A 57 -7.19 -0.78 0.40
N GLN A 58 -8.01 -0.33 -0.56
CA GLN A 58 -8.52 1.05 -0.59
C GLN A 58 -9.33 1.40 0.66
N VAL A 59 -10.21 0.49 1.12
CA VAL A 59 -10.97 0.69 2.36
C VAL A 59 -10.04 0.74 3.58
N ALA A 60 -9.06 -0.14 3.63
CA ALA A 60 -8.09 -0.19 4.74
C ALA A 60 -7.16 1.02 4.79
N ALA A 61 -6.78 1.59 3.64
CA ALA A 61 -5.94 2.79 3.59
C ALA A 61 -6.58 3.98 4.32
N ARG A 62 -7.92 4.07 4.33
CA ARG A 62 -8.67 5.12 5.05
C ARG A 62 -9.07 4.73 6.47
N ASN A 63 -9.35 3.44 6.69
CA ASN A 63 -10.03 2.96 7.91
C ASN A 63 -9.19 1.96 8.71
N GLY A 64 -7.88 1.90 8.49
CA GLY A 64 -7.01 0.95 9.16
C GLY A 64 -5.56 1.00 8.66
N LEU A 65 -5.11 -0.09 8.04
CA LEU A 65 -3.72 -0.30 7.65
C LEU A 65 -3.63 -1.15 6.38
N VAL A 66 -2.79 -0.74 5.43
CA VAL A 66 -2.27 -1.60 4.37
C VAL A 66 -0.75 -1.67 4.54
N HIS A 67 -0.23 -2.88 4.52
CA HIS A 67 1.19 -3.16 4.67
C HIS A 67 1.67 -4.12 3.58
N VAL A 68 2.70 -3.71 2.85
CA VAL A 68 3.28 -4.43 1.73
C VAL A 68 4.76 -4.68 2.01
N LYS A 69 5.20 -5.90 1.79
CA LYS A 69 6.63 -6.26 1.73
C LYS A 69 6.93 -6.91 0.40
N GLY A 70 8.08 -6.61 -0.15
CA GLY A 70 8.55 -7.25 -1.38
C GLY A 70 9.97 -6.87 -1.70
N ARG A 71 10.29 -6.96 -2.99
CA ARG A 71 11.57 -6.54 -3.54
C ARG A 71 11.35 -5.59 -4.71
N ASP A 72 12.28 -4.66 -4.90
CA ASP A 72 12.32 -3.77 -6.05
C ASP A 72 12.94 -4.43 -7.29
N ASN A 73 13.11 -3.66 -8.36
CA ASN A 73 13.69 -4.12 -9.62
C ASN A 73 15.18 -4.51 -9.51
N THR A 74 15.84 -4.17 -8.40
CA THR A 74 17.23 -4.46 -8.09
C THR A 74 17.40 -5.54 -7.01
N ASP A 75 16.32 -6.25 -6.68
CA ASP A 75 16.27 -7.31 -5.66
C ASP A 75 16.48 -6.83 -4.21
N HIS A 76 16.39 -5.51 -3.95
CA HIS A 76 16.44 -4.98 -2.60
C HIS A 76 15.09 -5.07 -1.89
N PRO A 77 15.06 -5.36 -0.58
CA PRO A 77 13.82 -5.44 0.18
C PRO A 77 13.18 -4.06 0.32
N VAL A 78 11.89 -3.97 -0.04
CA VAL A 78 11.05 -2.77 0.12
C VAL A 78 9.85 -3.06 1.02
N GLU A 79 9.48 -2.07 1.82
CA GLU A 79 8.36 -2.13 2.77
C GLU A 79 7.54 -0.86 2.65
N TYR A 80 6.23 -0.98 2.39
CA TYR A 80 5.29 0.13 2.32
C TYR A 80 4.18 -0.07 3.35
N ASN A 81 3.83 1.01 4.05
CA ASN A 81 2.88 0.98 5.15
C ASN A 81 2.03 2.25 5.16
N THR A 82 0.70 2.13 5.29
CA THR A 82 -0.21 3.29 5.39
C THR A 82 -0.34 3.86 6.80
N VAL A 83 0.24 3.21 7.82
CA VAL A 83 0.27 3.72 9.21
C VAL A 83 1.43 4.68 9.44
N ASP A 84 2.54 4.49 8.72
CA ASP A 84 3.70 5.35 8.85
C ASP A 84 3.42 6.67 8.12
N HIS A 85 2.95 7.64 8.90
CA HIS A 85 2.87 9.04 8.51
C HIS A 85 4.03 9.80 9.16
N PRO A 86 4.90 10.46 8.37
CA PRO A 86 4.91 10.52 6.90
C PRO A 86 5.40 9.22 6.25
N TRP A 87 5.04 9.01 4.97
CA TRP A 87 5.56 7.91 4.14
C TRP A 87 7.10 7.95 4.14
N GLN A 88 7.72 6.81 4.42
CA GLN A 88 9.18 6.65 4.44
C GLN A 88 9.60 5.79 3.24
N HIS A 89 10.56 6.28 2.47
CA HIS A 89 11.19 5.58 1.35
C HIS A 89 12.68 5.43 1.62
N SER A 90 13.22 4.23 1.42
CA SER A 90 14.64 3.92 1.63
C SER A 90 15.26 3.51 0.31
N GLU A 91 16.41 4.09 -0.01
CA GLU A 91 17.19 3.78 -1.20
C GLU A 91 18.57 3.26 -0.83
N TYR A 92 19.05 2.31 -1.64
CA TYR A 92 20.38 1.74 -1.52
C TYR A 92 21.24 2.25 -2.67
N TYR A 93 22.49 2.60 -2.39
CA TYR A 93 23.43 3.07 -3.40
C TYR A 93 24.84 2.54 -3.15
N ASP A 94 25.62 2.41 -4.23
CA ASP A 94 27.03 2.08 -4.15
C ASP A 94 27.87 3.37 -4.09
N PRO A 95 28.55 3.66 -2.97
CA PRO A 95 29.34 4.89 -2.80
C PRO A 95 30.57 4.97 -3.73
N SER A 96 30.95 3.87 -4.39
CA SER A 96 32.02 3.85 -5.40
C SER A 96 31.54 4.24 -6.80
N VAL A 97 30.23 4.20 -7.05
CA VAL A 97 29.61 4.48 -8.36
C VAL A 97 28.85 5.81 -8.33
N GLU A 98 28.11 6.07 -7.26
CA GLU A 98 27.25 7.24 -7.12
C GLU A 98 27.32 7.85 -5.72
N THR A 99 26.89 9.11 -5.59
CA THR A 99 26.86 9.80 -4.31
C THR A 99 25.47 9.73 -3.70
N ALA A 100 25.40 9.77 -2.36
CA ALA A 100 24.14 9.86 -1.62
C ALA A 100 23.21 10.97 -2.15
N TYR A 101 23.79 12.09 -2.58
CA TYR A 101 23.04 13.22 -3.13
C TYR A 101 22.38 12.86 -4.47
N ASN A 102 23.10 12.20 -5.38
CA ASN A 102 22.56 11.80 -6.67
C ASN A 102 21.46 10.74 -6.50
N THR A 103 21.69 9.74 -5.66
CA THR A 103 20.68 8.73 -5.32
C THR A 103 19.44 9.38 -4.72
N PHE A 104 19.61 10.30 -3.78
CA PHE A 104 18.48 11.04 -3.19
C PHE A 104 17.72 11.85 -4.23
N ALA A 105 18.41 12.58 -5.11
CA ALA A 105 17.76 13.36 -6.17
C ALA A 105 16.92 12.47 -7.10
N ASN A 106 17.47 11.32 -7.51
CA ASN A 106 16.76 10.34 -8.34
C ASN A 106 15.54 9.77 -7.61
N ALA A 107 15.68 9.43 -6.33
CA ALA A 107 14.59 8.94 -5.49
C ALA A 107 13.44 9.95 -5.39
N VAL A 108 13.76 11.24 -5.24
CA VAL A 108 12.76 12.31 -5.21
C VAL A 108 12.00 12.41 -6.53
N PHE A 109 12.68 12.27 -7.66
CA PHE A 109 12.01 12.27 -8.97
C PHE A 109 11.09 11.06 -9.15
N ALA A 110 11.55 9.86 -8.77
CA ALA A 110 10.73 8.65 -8.83
C ALA A 110 9.48 8.74 -7.93
N VAL A 111 9.68 9.17 -6.67
CA VAL A 111 8.57 9.40 -5.71
C VAL A 111 7.57 10.43 -6.24
N ARG A 112 8.06 11.50 -6.89
CA ARG A 112 7.18 12.50 -7.49
C ARG A 112 6.33 11.90 -8.62
N GLU A 113 6.92 11.12 -9.52
CA GLU A 113 6.20 10.46 -10.61
C GLU A 113 5.14 9.49 -10.07
N ASP A 114 5.48 8.71 -9.04
CA ASP A 114 4.53 7.80 -8.37
C ASP A 114 3.34 8.57 -7.79
N VAL A 115 3.60 9.65 -7.06
CA VAL A 115 2.54 10.49 -6.46
C VAL A 115 1.68 11.15 -7.52
N GLU A 116 2.28 11.66 -8.60
CA GLU A 116 1.54 12.24 -9.73
C GLU A 116 0.64 11.20 -10.40
N SER A 117 1.11 9.95 -10.56
CA SER A 117 0.32 8.86 -11.16
C SER A 117 -0.95 8.53 -10.36
N TRP A 118 -0.88 8.57 -9.02
CA TRP A 118 -2.01 8.24 -8.15
C TRP A 118 -3.10 9.31 -8.16
N ILE A 119 -2.74 10.56 -8.41
CA ILE A 119 -3.69 11.68 -8.48
C ILE A 119 -4.48 11.65 -9.78
N VAL A 120 -3.85 11.22 -10.89
CA VAL A 120 -4.49 11.20 -12.22
C VAL A 120 -5.49 10.05 -12.37
N GLU A 121 -5.34 8.94 -11.65
CA GLU A 121 -6.28 7.80 -11.68
C GLU A 121 -7.62 8.06 -10.95
N GLU A 122 -7.81 9.18 -10.23
CA GLU A 122 -9.07 9.47 -9.52
C GLU A 122 -10.18 10.10 -10.41
N ASP A 123 -9.89 10.44 -11.68
CA ASP A 123 -10.80 11.20 -12.56
C ASP A 123 -11.50 10.40 -13.69
N GLU A 124 -11.38 9.06 -13.74
CA GLU A 124 -12.15 8.17 -14.65
C GLU A 124 -13.07 7.19 -13.90
#